data_AF-A0A8T7L5X3-F1
#
_entry.id   AF-A0A8T7L5X3-F1
#
_cell.length_a   1.000
_cell.length_b   1.000
_cell.length_c   1.000
_cell.angle_alpha   90.00
_cell.angle_beta   90.00
_cell.angle_gamma   90.00
#
_symmetry.space_group_name_H-M   'P 1'
#
loop_
_entity.id
_entity.type
_entity.pdbx_description
1 polymer ?
#
loop_
_entity_poly.entity_id
_entity_poly.type
_entity_poly.pdbx_seq_one_letter_code
_entity_poly.pdbx_strand_id
1 'polypeptide(L)'
;MANRITPAASWPFETLVAVLLKQFKRPLAAQGLDLTDAAAQAIARDVTARRDPGEMAQAVVTALAAGIAESETVLARWGLSFRESLATGMDAVPGWNSTAEFLEIANEKANAEIRIGAGAALLAALGDLRYTRCLFDLIEHDPEEVEAVIARRVLLFISGVDGETPDWLEQARAWVQTARAE
;
A
#
# COMPACT_ATOMS: atom_id res chain seq x y z
N MET A 1 -10.93 -8.40 -16.68
CA MET A 1 -10.82 -7.52 -15.50
C MET A 1 -10.46 -6.14 -16.01
N ALA A 2 -11.27 -5.12 -15.73
CA ALA A 2 -11.12 -3.81 -16.37
C ALA A 2 -9.74 -3.20 -16.06
N ASN A 3 -8.92 -3.07 -17.11
CA ASN A 3 -7.71 -2.30 -17.15
C ASN A 3 -8.06 -0.84 -16.87
N ARG A 4 -8.15 -0.46 -15.59
CA ARG A 4 -8.27 0.95 -15.21
C ARG A 4 -6.88 1.53 -15.39
N ILE A 5 -6.61 2.06 -16.58
CA ILE A 5 -5.64 3.14 -16.76
C ILE A 5 -6.16 4.28 -15.87
N THR A 6 -5.80 4.19 -14.60
CA THR A 6 -6.18 5.12 -13.54
C THR A 6 -5.15 6.23 -13.65
N PRO A 7 -5.52 7.53 -13.70
CA PRO A 7 -4.52 8.59 -13.68
C PRO A 7 -4.01 8.79 -12.25
N ALA A 8 -3.67 7.68 -11.56
CA ALA A 8 -3.07 7.70 -10.23
C ALA A 8 -1.79 8.55 -10.23
N ALA A 9 -1.08 8.60 -11.36
CA ALA A 9 0.06 9.49 -11.58
C ALA A 9 -0.30 10.99 -11.45
N SER A 10 -1.49 11.42 -11.87
CA SER A 10 -1.86 12.83 -12.01
C SER A 10 -2.98 13.32 -11.08
N TRP A 11 -3.58 12.43 -10.28
CA TRP A 11 -4.60 12.83 -9.31
C TRP A 11 -4.07 13.80 -8.26
N PRO A 12 -4.85 14.77 -7.76
CA PRO A 12 -4.51 15.47 -6.52
C PRO A 12 -4.22 14.47 -5.40
N PHE A 13 -3.25 14.77 -4.53
CA PHE A 13 -2.84 13.83 -3.47
C PHE A 13 -4.01 13.49 -2.52
N GLU A 14 -4.82 14.49 -2.18
CA GLU A 14 -6.08 14.31 -1.43
C GLU A 14 -6.99 13.26 -2.09
N THR A 15 -7.15 13.32 -3.41
CA THR A 15 -7.97 12.35 -4.15
C THR A 15 -7.39 10.95 -4.08
N LEU A 16 -6.06 10.82 -4.19
CA LEU A 16 -5.37 9.54 -4.05
C LEU A 16 -5.62 8.92 -2.67
N VAL A 17 -5.44 9.69 -1.59
CA VAL A 17 -5.68 9.19 -0.21
C VAL A 17 -7.15 8.80 -0.02
N ALA A 18 -8.10 9.62 -0.49
CA ALA A 18 -9.52 9.31 -0.40
C ALA A 18 -9.91 8.03 -1.17
N VAL A 19 -9.30 7.79 -2.33
CA VAL A 19 -9.53 6.56 -3.12
C VAL A 19 -8.96 5.34 -2.41
N LEU A 20 -7.74 5.42 -1.86
CA LEU A 20 -7.15 4.33 -1.07
C LEU A 20 -8.02 4.00 0.15
N LEU A 21 -8.46 5.01 0.91
CA LEU A 21 -9.38 4.82 2.03
C LEU A 21 -10.67 4.09 1.61
N LYS A 22 -11.24 4.47 0.46
CA LYS A 22 -12.43 3.81 -0.09
C LYS A 22 -12.19 2.34 -0.47
N GLN A 23 -11.01 2.01 -0.99
CA GLN A 23 -10.65 0.63 -1.31
C GLN A 23 -10.63 -0.26 -0.05
N PHE A 24 -10.23 0.29 1.10
CA PHE A 24 -10.19 -0.44 2.37
C PHE A 24 -11.48 -0.41 3.18
N LYS A 25 -12.54 0.30 2.75
CA LYS A 25 -13.82 0.37 3.51
C LYS A 25 -14.38 -0.99 3.90
N ARG A 26 -14.42 -1.95 2.97
CA ARG A 26 -14.96 -3.30 3.25
C ARG A 26 -14.07 -4.08 4.23
N PRO A 27 -12.74 -4.19 4.01
CA PRO A 27 -11.83 -4.77 5.00
C PRO A 27 -11.91 -4.13 6.38
N LEU A 28 -12.02 -2.80 6.46
CA LEU A 28 -12.12 -2.06 7.72
C LEU A 28 -13.44 -2.35 8.44
N ALA A 29 -14.56 -2.38 7.71
CA ALA A 29 -15.87 -2.71 8.28
C ALA A 29 -15.91 -4.14 8.86
N ALA A 30 -15.21 -5.10 8.26
CA ALA A 30 -15.07 -6.45 8.80
C ALA A 30 -14.34 -6.49 10.16
N GLN A 31 -13.56 -5.46 10.47
CA GLN A 31 -12.90 -5.26 11.77
C GLN A 31 -13.68 -4.32 12.71
N GLY A 32 -14.93 -4.00 12.38
CA GLY A 32 -15.78 -3.11 13.16
C GLY A 32 -15.55 -1.61 12.95
N LEU A 33 -14.76 -1.22 11.93
CA LEU A 33 -14.52 0.17 11.58
C LEU A 33 -15.38 0.62 10.40
N ASP A 34 -16.50 1.28 10.68
CA ASP A 34 -17.37 1.84 9.65
C ASP A 34 -16.85 3.19 9.14
N LEU A 35 -15.96 3.12 8.15
CA LEU A 35 -15.41 4.31 7.50
C LEU A 35 -16.40 4.87 6.46
N THR A 36 -17.12 5.93 6.82
CA THR A 36 -18.01 6.63 5.88
C THR A 36 -17.22 7.37 4.79
N ASP A 37 -17.88 7.66 3.65
CA ASP A 37 -17.23 8.44 2.58
C ASP A 37 -16.87 9.87 3.04
N ALA A 38 -17.69 10.46 3.92
CA ALA A 38 -17.43 11.78 4.49
C ALA A 38 -16.19 11.74 5.41
N ALA A 39 -16.06 10.70 6.23
CA ALA A 39 -14.88 10.50 7.08
C ALA A 39 -13.62 10.26 6.24
N ALA A 40 -13.70 9.43 5.19
CA ALA A 40 -12.58 9.20 4.29
C ALA A 40 -12.09 10.50 3.63
N GLN A 41 -13.01 11.37 3.20
CA GLN A 41 -12.66 12.67 2.63
C GLN A 41 -12.10 13.64 3.67
N ALA A 42 -12.62 13.61 4.90
CA ALA A 42 -12.08 14.44 5.98
C ALA A 42 -10.62 14.07 6.29
N ILE A 43 -10.34 12.77 6.46
CA ILE A 43 -8.98 12.25 6.69
C ILE A 43 -8.05 12.66 5.53
N ALA A 44 -8.48 12.45 4.28
CA ALA A 44 -7.66 12.79 3.13
C ALA A 44 -7.31 14.29 3.06
N ARG A 45 -8.26 15.17 3.40
CA ARG A 45 -8.01 16.62 3.50
C ARG A 45 -7.03 16.96 4.60
N ASP A 46 -7.21 16.40 5.80
CA ASP A 46 -6.37 16.72 6.94
C ASP A 46 -4.94 16.23 6.73
N VAL A 47 -4.75 15.02 6.20
CA VAL A 47 -3.44 14.50 5.77
C VAL A 47 -2.78 15.42 4.75
N THR A 48 -3.51 15.83 3.72
CA THR A 48 -2.97 16.69 2.65
C THR A 48 -2.59 18.07 3.19
N ALA A 49 -3.37 18.59 4.14
CA ALA A 49 -3.12 19.84 4.83
C ALA A 49 -2.08 19.72 5.97
N ARG A 50 -1.47 18.54 6.16
CA ARG A 50 -0.55 18.23 7.26
C ARG A 50 -1.12 18.56 8.66
N ARG A 51 -2.42 18.32 8.83
CA ARG A 51 -3.13 18.41 10.11
C ARG A 51 -3.31 17.02 10.70
N ASP A 52 -3.52 16.96 12.01
CA ASP A 52 -3.91 15.74 12.69
C ASP A 52 -5.25 15.22 12.14
N PRO A 53 -5.29 14.02 11.53
CA PRO A 53 -6.52 13.46 10.97
C PRO A 53 -7.43 12.81 12.03
N GLY A 54 -7.03 12.80 13.30
CA GLY A 54 -7.86 12.41 14.44
C GLY A 54 -7.99 10.90 14.68
N GLU A 55 -8.80 10.53 15.67
CA GLU A 55 -8.91 9.16 16.19
C GLU A 55 -9.33 8.12 15.14
N MET A 56 -10.21 8.49 14.20
CA MET A 56 -10.64 7.58 13.14
C MET A 56 -9.47 7.19 12.24
N ALA A 57 -8.58 8.13 11.89
CA ALA A 57 -7.40 7.81 11.12
C ALA A 57 -6.43 6.90 11.90
N GLN A 58 -6.28 7.12 13.22
CA GLN A 58 -5.48 6.24 14.06
C GLN A 58 -6.04 4.80 14.15
N ALA A 59 -7.37 4.67 14.18
CA ALA A 59 -8.04 3.38 14.12
C ALA A 59 -7.79 2.69 12.77
N VAL A 60 -7.89 3.44 11.66
CA VAL A 60 -7.55 2.95 10.32
C VAL A 60 -6.09 2.50 10.24
N VAL A 61 -5.13 3.26 10.78
CA VAL A 61 -3.71 2.88 10.85
C VAL A 61 -3.53 1.55 11.55
N THR A 62 -4.18 1.37 12.69
CA THR A 62 -4.10 0.11 13.47
C THR A 62 -4.63 -1.07 12.66
N ALA A 63 -5.81 -0.93 12.05
CA ALA A 63 -6.45 -1.98 11.27
C ALA A 63 -5.72 -2.33 9.97
N LEU A 64 -5.13 -1.34 9.30
CA LEU A 64 -4.29 -1.57 8.12
C LEU A 64 -3.03 -2.34 8.48
N ALA A 65 -2.34 -1.94 9.56
CA ALA A 65 -1.13 -2.63 10.00
C ALA A 65 -1.40 -4.11 10.35
N ALA A 66 -2.54 -4.41 10.97
CA ALA A 66 -2.98 -5.79 11.22
C ALA A 66 -3.25 -6.54 9.91
N GLY A 67 -3.98 -5.92 8.97
CA GLY A 67 -4.29 -6.54 7.67
C GLY A 67 -3.06 -6.81 6.79
N ILE A 68 -2.03 -5.97 6.88
CA ILE A 68 -0.74 -6.19 6.22
C ILE A 68 -0.03 -7.40 6.84
N ALA A 69 0.07 -7.46 8.17
CA ALA A 69 0.70 -8.59 8.87
C ALA A 69 0.01 -9.93 8.59
N GLU A 70 -1.32 -9.94 8.51
CA GLU A 70 -2.10 -11.11 8.08
C GLU A 70 -1.77 -11.52 6.63
N SER A 71 -1.63 -10.54 5.74
CA SER A 71 -1.30 -10.78 4.33
C SER A 71 0.14 -11.29 4.17
N GLU A 72 1.08 -10.80 4.95
CA GLU A 72 2.45 -11.35 5.02
C GLU A 72 2.43 -12.80 5.51
N THR A 73 1.59 -13.12 6.50
CA THR A 73 1.40 -14.50 6.99
C THR A 73 0.84 -15.41 5.90
N VAL A 74 -0.04 -14.91 5.04
CA VAL A 74 -0.55 -15.66 3.88
C VAL A 74 0.59 -15.97 2.91
N LEU A 75 1.41 -14.99 2.53
CA LEU A 75 2.55 -15.20 1.63
C LEU A 75 3.57 -16.19 2.22
N ALA A 76 3.81 -16.12 3.53
CA ALA A 76 4.72 -17.01 4.24
C ALA A 76 4.32 -18.49 4.18
N ARG A 77 3.04 -18.83 3.89
CA ARG A 77 2.61 -20.22 3.68
C ARG A 77 3.30 -20.88 2.47
N TRP A 78 3.69 -20.07 1.49
CA TRP A 78 4.48 -20.51 0.33
C TRP A 78 5.97 -20.24 0.51
N GLY A 79 6.41 -19.83 1.71
CA GLY A 79 7.80 -19.48 2.00
C GLY A 79 8.25 -18.17 1.36
N LEU A 80 7.31 -17.27 1.02
CA LEU A 80 7.60 -16.02 0.32
C LEU A 80 7.47 -14.82 1.27
N SER A 81 8.46 -13.93 1.26
CA SER A 81 8.28 -12.54 1.68
C SER A 81 7.51 -11.74 0.63
N PHE A 82 7.06 -10.53 0.97
CA PHE A 82 6.39 -9.65 -0.01
C PHE A 82 7.24 -9.39 -1.26
N ARG A 83 8.52 -9.03 -1.07
CA ARG A 83 9.47 -8.82 -2.18
C ARG A 83 9.62 -10.07 -3.05
N GLU A 84 9.78 -11.23 -2.45
CA GLU A 84 9.90 -12.49 -3.18
C GLU A 84 8.61 -12.84 -3.91
N SER A 85 7.45 -12.57 -3.30
CA SER A 85 6.15 -12.80 -3.91
C SER A 85 5.98 -12.00 -5.19
N LEU A 86 6.34 -10.72 -5.21
CA LEU A 86 6.31 -9.89 -6.42
C LEU A 86 7.15 -10.51 -7.55
N ALA A 87 8.35 -11.00 -7.22
CA ALA A 87 9.25 -11.63 -8.19
C ALA A 87 8.86 -13.07 -8.58
N THR A 88 7.96 -13.71 -7.84
CA THR A 88 7.61 -15.13 -8.02
C THR A 88 6.36 -15.26 -8.88
N GLY A 89 6.56 -15.75 -10.11
CA GLY A 89 5.48 -16.17 -11.00
C GLY A 89 4.68 -17.34 -10.43
N MET A 90 3.40 -17.46 -10.82
CA MET A 90 2.51 -18.50 -10.31
C MET A 90 2.95 -19.93 -10.65
N ASP A 91 3.76 -20.10 -11.70
CA ASP A 91 4.38 -21.37 -12.08
C ASP A 91 5.41 -21.87 -11.05
N ALA A 92 6.00 -20.96 -10.26
CA ALA A 92 6.95 -21.27 -9.21
C ALA A 92 6.30 -21.39 -7.81
N VAL A 93 5.00 -21.10 -7.67
CA VAL A 93 4.28 -21.25 -6.40
C VAL A 93 3.86 -22.71 -6.20
N PRO A 94 4.29 -23.39 -5.12
CA PRO A 94 3.96 -24.79 -4.89
C PRO A 94 2.52 -24.97 -4.39
N GLY A 95 2.01 -26.21 -4.48
CA GLY A 95 0.81 -26.62 -3.74
C GLY A 95 -0.48 -26.77 -4.56
N TRP A 96 -0.43 -26.62 -5.89
CA TRP A 96 -1.56 -26.89 -6.77
C TRP A 96 -1.30 -28.14 -7.63
N ASN A 97 -2.32 -28.98 -7.80
CA ASN A 97 -2.34 -30.15 -8.67
C ASN A 97 -3.45 -30.06 -9.73
N SER A 98 -4.26 -29.02 -9.66
CA SER A 98 -5.38 -28.76 -10.55
C SER A 98 -5.46 -27.27 -10.91
N THR A 99 -6.17 -26.97 -12.00
CA THR A 99 -6.41 -25.58 -12.42
C THR A 99 -7.26 -24.81 -11.40
N ALA A 100 -8.17 -25.48 -10.68
CA ALA A 100 -8.97 -24.84 -9.63
C ALA A 100 -8.08 -24.35 -8.48
N GLU A 101 -7.21 -25.23 -7.96
CA GLU A 101 -6.24 -24.88 -6.90
C GLU A 101 -5.27 -23.78 -7.37
N PHE A 102 -4.80 -23.86 -8.63
CA PHE A 102 -3.96 -22.81 -9.21
C PHE A 102 -4.64 -21.44 -9.15
N LEU A 103 -5.92 -21.35 -9.54
CA LEU A 103 -6.67 -20.10 -9.53
C LEU A 103 -6.95 -19.59 -8.12
N GLU A 104 -7.23 -20.48 -7.17
CA GLU A 104 -7.42 -20.13 -5.76
C GLU A 104 -6.15 -19.54 -5.15
N ILE A 105 -5.01 -20.22 -5.34
CA ILE A 105 -3.70 -19.76 -4.86
C ILE A 105 -3.32 -18.44 -5.54
N ALA A 106 -3.51 -18.32 -6.85
CA ALA A 106 -3.23 -17.09 -7.59
C ALA A 106 -4.03 -15.90 -7.05
N ASN A 107 -5.32 -16.12 -6.78
CA ASN A 107 -6.18 -15.10 -6.21
C ASN A 107 -5.78 -14.77 -4.76
N GLU A 108 -5.41 -15.76 -3.95
CA GLU A 108 -4.97 -15.53 -2.57
C GLU A 108 -3.67 -14.72 -2.52
N LYS A 109 -2.67 -15.10 -3.34
CA LYS A 109 -1.40 -14.37 -3.51
C LYS A 109 -1.64 -12.93 -3.97
N ALA A 110 -2.37 -12.75 -5.07
CA ALA A 110 -2.63 -11.41 -5.61
C ALA A 110 -3.39 -10.51 -4.61
N ASN A 111 -4.36 -11.06 -3.88
CA ASN A 111 -5.07 -10.30 -2.85
C ASN A 111 -4.20 -9.96 -1.64
N ALA A 112 -3.22 -10.80 -1.29
CA ALA A 112 -2.24 -10.49 -0.26
C ALA A 112 -1.32 -9.36 -0.72
N GLU A 113 -0.80 -9.44 -1.95
CA GLU A 113 0.08 -8.42 -2.54
C GLU A 113 -0.60 -7.05 -2.61
N ILE A 114 -1.83 -6.99 -3.14
CA ILE A 114 -2.62 -5.75 -3.22
C ILE A 114 -2.86 -5.16 -1.82
N ARG A 115 -3.19 -5.99 -0.83
CA ARG A 115 -3.41 -5.52 0.55
C ARG A 115 -2.14 -4.97 1.17
N ILE A 116 -0.99 -5.62 0.95
CA ILE A 116 0.31 -5.15 1.45
C ILE A 116 0.69 -3.83 0.77
N GLY A 117 0.67 -3.80 -0.57
CA GLY A 117 1.10 -2.63 -1.34
C GLY A 117 0.24 -1.39 -1.10
N ALA A 118 -1.07 -1.50 -1.33
CA ALA A 118 -1.99 -0.39 -1.12
C ALA A 118 -2.12 -0.01 0.37
N GLY A 119 -2.04 -1.00 1.26
CA GLY A 119 -2.10 -0.78 2.70
C GLY A 119 -0.87 -0.03 3.20
N ALA A 120 0.33 -0.42 2.77
CA ALA A 120 1.57 0.26 3.10
C ALA A 120 1.59 1.70 2.57
N ALA A 121 1.05 1.94 1.37
CA ALA A 121 0.96 3.28 0.80
C ALA A 121 0.02 4.17 1.62
N LEU A 122 -1.13 3.65 2.00
CA LEU A 122 -2.07 4.38 2.84
C LEU A 122 -1.51 4.62 4.25
N LEU A 123 -0.87 3.62 4.87
CA LEU A 123 -0.21 3.78 6.17
C LEU A 123 0.83 4.89 6.16
N ALA A 124 1.72 4.88 5.16
CA ALA A 124 2.74 5.90 5.03
C ALA A 124 2.13 7.29 4.82
N ALA A 125 1.07 7.40 4.00
CA ALA A 125 0.35 8.66 3.83
C ALA A 125 -0.30 9.16 5.13
N LEU A 126 -0.73 8.26 6.02
CA LEU A 126 -1.27 8.58 7.34
C LEU A 126 -0.18 8.83 8.40
N GLY A 127 1.10 8.83 8.02
CA GLY A 127 2.24 9.12 8.89
C GLY A 127 2.89 7.89 9.54
N ASP A 128 2.43 6.68 9.23
CA ASP A 128 3.01 5.45 9.77
C ASP A 128 4.03 4.83 8.81
N LEU A 129 5.31 4.92 9.18
CA LEU A 129 6.42 4.52 8.31
C LEU A 129 6.83 3.04 8.44
N ARG A 130 6.15 2.23 9.27
CA ARG A 130 6.58 0.85 9.59
C ARG A 130 6.76 -0.03 8.35
N TYR A 131 5.88 0.12 7.36
CA TYR A 131 5.86 -0.69 6.13
C TYR A 131 6.38 0.05 4.88
N THR A 132 7.11 1.15 5.04
CA THR A 132 7.73 1.89 3.91
C THR A 132 8.65 1.03 3.06
N ARG A 133 9.23 -0.05 3.62
CA ARG A 133 9.99 -1.04 2.85
C ARG A 133 9.19 -1.63 1.68
N CYS A 134 7.91 -1.93 1.90
CA CYS A 134 7.02 -2.47 0.86
C CYS A 134 6.85 -1.48 -0.31
N LEU A 135 6.91 -0.17 -0.06
CA LEU A 135 6.84 0.85 -1.11
C LEU A 135 8.09 0.82 -1.99
N PHE A 136 9.27 0.66 -1.38
CA PHE A 136 10.50 0.48 -2.14
C PHE A 136 10.48 -0.82 -2.93
N ASP A 137 9.99 -1.92 -2.33
CA ASP A 137 9.88 -3.22 -3.01
C ASP A 137 8.98 -3.15 -4.26
N LEU A 138 7.85 -2.43 -4.20
CA LEU A 138 6.98 -2.20 -5.36
C LEU A 138 7.70 -1.44 -6.48
N ILE A 139 8.34 -0.32 -6.13
CA ILE A 139 9.00 0.58 -7.10
C ILE A 139 10.20 -0.10 -7.75
N GLU A 140 10.95 -0.90 -6.98
CA GLU A 140 12.09 -1.67 -7.49
C GLU A 140 11.64 -2.84 -8.38
N HIS A 141 10.45 -3.41 -8.14
CA HIS A 141 9.94 -4.53 -8.91
C HIS A 141 9.42 -4.12 -10.29
N ASP A 142 8.47 -3.17 -10.34
CA ASP A 142 7.91 -2.63 -11.57
C ASP A 142 7.48 -1.17 -11.36
N PRO A 143 8.30 -0.17 -11.76
CA PRO A 143 8.00 1.24 -11.52
C PRO A 143 6.82 1.78 -12.34
N GLU A 144 6.36 1.06 -13.37
CA GLU A 144 5.23 1.47 -14.21
C GLU A 144 3.90 0.91 -13.71
N GLU A 145 3.93 -0.08 -12.82
CA GLU A 145 2.74 -0.64 -12.18
C GLU A 145 2.01 0.42 -11.33
N VAL A 146 0.68 0.34 -11.28
CA VAL A 146 -0.16 1.34 -10.61
C VAL A 146 0.21 1.48 -9.13
N GLU A 147 0.46 0.36 -8.45
CA GLU A 147 0.87 0.30 -7.05
C GLU A 147 2.22 0.98 -6.82
N ALA A 148 3.19 0.80 -7.72
CA ALA A 148 4.49 1.47 -7.67
C ALA A 148 4.37 2.97 -7.93
N VAL A 149 3.52 3.39 -8.87
CA VAL A 149 3.20 4.79 -9.11
C VAL A 149 2.60 5.43 -7.85
N ILE A 150 1.65 4.76 -7.19
CA ILE A 150 1.06 5.22 -5.93
C ILE A 150 2.15 5.30 -4.84
N ALA A 151 2.98 4.27 -4.71
CA ALA A 151 4.08 4.22 -3.75
C ALA A 151 5.06 5.38 -3.91
N ARG A 152 5.50 5.65 -5.14
CA ARG A 152 6.36 6.81 -5.47
C ARG A 152 5.69 8.11 -5.05
N ARG A 153 4.42 8.31 -5.41
CA ARG A 153 3.70 9.55 -5.07
C ARG A 153 3.56 9.77 -3.57
N VAL A 154 3.28 8.71 -2.81
CA VAL A 154 3.22 8.78 -1.35
C VAL A 154 4.59 9.14 -0.78
N LEU A 155 5.66 8.46 -1.19
CA LEU A 155 7.02 8.74 -0.73
C LEU A 155 7.44 10.18 -1.01
N LEU A 156 7.22 10.68 -2.22
CA LEU A 156 7.54 12.07 -2.59
C LEU A 156 6.73 13.07 -1.77
N PHE A 157 5.44 12.80 -1.54
CA PHE A 157 4.59 13.70 -0.74
C PHE A 157 5.04 13.80 0.72
N ILE A 158 5.29 12.65 1.37
CA ILE A 158 5.64 12.61 2.79
C ILE A 158 7.06 13.08 3.06
N SER A 159 8.00 12.80 2.14
CA SER A 159 9.40 13.22 2.28
C SER A 159 9.65 14.66 1.81
N GLY A 160 8.84 15.17 0.87
CA GLY A 160 9.10 16.45 0.21
C GLY A 160 10.28 16.41 -0.77
N VAL A 161 10.80 15.22 -1.10
CA VAL A 161 11.85 15.04 -2.11
C VAL A 161 11.32 15.43 -3.49
N ASP A 162 12.17 16.07 -4.29
CA ASP A 162 11.87 16.39 -5.69
C ASP A 162 11.95 15.13 -6.56
N GLY A 163 10.80 14.72 -7.10
CA GLY A 163 10.67 13.51 -7.92
C GLY A 163 11.34 13.58 -9.28
N GLU A 164 11.79 14.76 -9.73
CA GLU A 164 12.50 14.93 -11.00
C GLU A 164 14.01 14.72 -10.87
N THR A 165 14.53 14.62 -9.64
CA THR A 165 15.95 14.34 -9.40
C THR A 165 16.26 12.86 -9.69
N PRO A 166 17.37 12.53 -10.39
CA PRO A 166 17.70 11.14 -10.74
C PRO A 166 17.87 10.21 -9.53
N ASP A 167 18.26 10.76 -8.38
CA ASP A 167 18.53 10.07 -7.12
C ASP A 167 17.37 10.19 -6.12
N TRP A 168 16.17 10.61 -6.55
CA TRP A 168 15.00 10.81 -5.68
C TRP A 168 14.69 9.61 -4.78
N LEU A 169 14.88 8.38 -5.30
CA LEU A 169 14.59 7.15 -4.57
C LEU A 169 15.57 6.92 -3.41
N GLU A 170 16.84 7.25 -3.62
CA GLU A 170 17.88 7.18 -2.59
C GLU A 170 17.65 8.25 -1.52
N GLN A 171 17.29 9.47 -1.93
CA GLN A 171 16.94 10.55 -1.02
C GLN A 171 15.72 10.21 -0.15
N ALA A 172 14.65 9.65 -0.76
CA ALA A 172 13.47 9.22 -0.03
C ALA A 172 13.79 8.11 0.98
N ARG A 173 14.69 7.18 0.63
CA ARG A 173 15.16 6.12 1.55
C ARG A 173 15.93 6.69 2.72
N ALA A 174 16.84 7.63 2.47
CA ALA A 174 17.60 8.32 3.51
C ALA A 174 16.65 9.08 4.47
N TRP A 175 15.65 9.79 3.92
CA TRP A 175 14.64 10.47 4.71
C TRP A 175 13.86 9.51 5.64
N VAL A 176 13.40 8.36 5.11
CA VAL A 176 12.70 7.35 5.94
C VAL A 176 13.59 6.84 7.07
N GLN A 177 14.88 6.63 6.82
CA GLN A 177 15.83 6.18 7.85
C GLN A 177 15.98 7.22 8.96
N THR A 178 16.09 8.50 8.61
CA THR A 178 16.14 9.59 9.57
C THR A 178 14.85 9.72 10.37
N ALA A 179 13.69 9.77 9.68
CA ALA A 179 12.38 9.94 10.31
C ALA A 179 11.99 8.79 11.25
N ARG A 180 12.59 7.61 11.10
CA ARG A 180 12.38 6.46 11.99
C ARG A 180 13.34 6.40 13.18
N ALA A 181 14.41 7.20 13.17
CA ALA A 181 15.37 7.28 14.26
C ALA A 181 14.98 8.32 15.33
N GLU A 182 14.04 9.21 15.00
CA GLU A 182 13.40 10.18 15.89
C GLU A 182 12.24 9.56 16.69
#